data_AF-A0A2S9XN69-F1
#
_entry.id   AF-A0A2S9XN69-F1
#
_cell.length_a   1.000
_cell.length_b   1.000
_cell.length_c   1.000
_cell.angle_alpha   90.00
_cell.angle_beta   90.00
_cell.angle_gamma   90.00
#
_symmetry.space_group_name_H-M   'P 1'
#
loop_
_entity.id
_entity.type
_entity.pdbx_description
1 polymer ?
#
loop_
_entity_poly.entity_id
_entity_poly.type
_entity_poly.pdbx_seq_one_letter_code
_entity_poly.pdbx_strand_id
1 'polypeptide(L)'
;MMNPCFRLSRAILVVGLSALSGCVMWMRDADFYSAELTELLETHDEVIEACYDRYLAEHDPKAAGQVVVAFDVTKRTGELTNITLDDQQSTAPEPLAACVTDQIAQMPLDPPDAKPAHAQITWVFAPGSRKRPPADPFKAVESSLLTCYETHLRDVDRDATGELVVEYAFNPDTGALEQLDVVEAGTTAPGPVVACATEALSSAWLDPKLLDQRNTAGRREFTLRYTPWQPPPP
;
A
#
# COMPACT_ATOMS: atom_id res chain seq x y z
N MET A 1 31.56 65.35 26.22
CA MET A 1 30.43 64.40 26.32
C MET A 1 30.99 62.98 26.23
N MET A 2 30.73 62.18 27.28
CA MET A 2 30.66 60.70 27.35
C MET A 2 31.76 59.83 26.69
N ASN A 3 32.64 59.25 27.53
CA ASN A 3 32.75 57.80 27.91
C ASN A 3 32.27 56.70 26.91
N PRO A 4 32.68 55.41 27.04
CA PRO A 4 34.02 54.79 26.98
C PRO A 4 33.99 53.35 26.32
N CYS A 5 35.04 52.56 26.57
CA CYS A 5 35.03 51.11 26.87
C CYS A 5 35.12 50.02 25.77
N PHE A 6 36.33 49.44 25.73
CA PHE A 6 36.68 48.03 25.55
C PHE A 6 35.75 47.01 26.27
N ARG A 7 35.34 45.94 25.58
CA ARG A 7 35.05 44.57 26.07
C ARG A 7 35.23 43.64 24.86
N LEU A 8 36.25 42.79 24.75
CA LEU A 8 36.58 41.53 25.46
C LEU A 8 35.42 40.52 25.58
N SER A 9 35.73 39.26 25.22
CA SER A 9 34.96 38.01 25.37
C SER A 9 33.86 37.79 24.32
N ARG A 10 33.66 36.60 23.73
CA ARG A 10 34.05 35.22 24.08
C ARG A 10 34.06 34.41 22.78
N ALA A 11 35.12 33.64 22.55
CA ALA A 11 35.08 32.57 21.55
C ALA A 11 34.06 31.52 22.00
N ILE A 12 32.99 31.33 21.23
CA ILE A 12 32.07 30.19 21.37
C ILE A 12 32.42 29.25 20.22
N LEU A 13 33.24 28.25 20.54
CA LEU A 13 33.47 27.09 19.69
C LEU A 13 32.21 26.22 19.78
N VAL A 14 31.28 26.39 18.84
CA VAL A 14 30.15 25.45 18.67
C VAL A 14 30.73 24.19 18.03
N VAL A 15 31.05 23.20 18.88
CA VAL A 15 31.33 21.84 18.43
C VAL A 15 30.00 21.30 17.91
N GLY A 16 29.84 21.33 16.58
CA GLY A 16 28.75 20.68 15.87
C GLY A 16 28.83 19.19 16.14
N LEU A 17 28.07 18.71 17.12
CA LEU A 17 27.80 17.31 17.33
C LEU A 17 26.84 16.89 16.22
N SER A 18 27.40 16.61 15.03
CA SER A 18 26.68 15.97 13.94
C SER A 18 26.14 14.66 14.49
N ALA A 19 24.82 14.63 14.73
CA ALA A 19 24.10 13.40 14.98
C ALA A 19 24.41 12.48 13.80
N LEU A 20 25.27 11.48 14.04
CA LEU A 20 25.30 10.27 13.25
C LEU A 20 23.94 9.64 13.48
N SER A 21 22.94 10.03 12.68
CA SER A 21 21.75 9.22 12.43
C SER A 21 22.27 7.94 11.82
N GLY A 22 22.63 7.01 12.71
CA GLY A 22 23.07 5.68 12.34
C GLY A 22 21.98 5.11 11.45
N CYS A 23 22.36 4.74 10.23
CA CYS A 23 21.71 3.64 9.55
C CYS A 23 21.82 2.47 10.53
N VAL A 24 20.80 2.28 11.37
CA VAL A 24 20.61 1.02 12.09
C VAL A 24 20.48 -0.01 10.99
N MET A 25 21.58 -0.72 10.72
CA MET A 25 21.54 -1.90 9.89
C MET A 25 20.73 -2.90 10.69
N TRP A 26 19.42 -2.94 10.41
CA TRP A 26 18.50 -3.92 10.95
C TRP A 26 19.04 -5.29 10.55
N MET A 27 19.71 -5.95 11.48
CA MET A 27 20.21 -7.29 11.28
C MET A 27 19.14 -8.21 11.84
N ARG A 28 18.14 -8.48 11.00
CA ARG A 28 16.97 -9.30 11.33
C ARG A 28 17.42 -10.75 11.52
N ASP A 29 16.88 -11.42 12.54
CA ASP A 29 17.01 -12.88 12.66
C ASP A 29 15.98 -13.58 11.75
N ALA A 30 16.09 -14.90 11.60
CA ALA A 30 15.28 -15.65 10.66
C ALA A 30 13.77 -15.61 10.99
N ASP A 31 13.42 -15.59 12.29
CA ASP A 31 12.02 -15.54 12.73
C ASP A 31 11.42 -14.16 12.44
N PHE A 32 12.17 -13.08 12.69
CA PHE A 32 11.77 -11.73 12.30
C PHE A 32 11.63 -11.58 10.78
N TYR A 33 12.55 -12.16 10.02
CA TYR A 33 12.51 -12.16 8.55
C TYR A 33 11.26 -12.88 8.02
N SER A 34 10.91 -14.02 8.62
CA SER A 34 9.69 -14.75 8.26
C SER A 34 8.44 -13.91 8.54
N ALA A 35 8.37 -13.25 9.70
CA ALA A 35 7.20 -12.45 10.07
C ALA A 35 6.98 -11.25 9.13
N GLU A 36 8.05 -10.49 8.83
CA GLU A 36 7.96 -9.34 7.92
C GLU A 36 7.68 -9.76 6.48
N LEU A 37 8.28 -10.88 6.03
CA LEU A 37 7.98 -11.42 4.72
C LEU A 37 6.51 -11.87 4.65
N THR A 38 5.99 -12.53 5.69
CA THR A 38 4.57 -12.86 5.77
C THR A 38 3.70 -11.61 5.72
N GLU A 39 4.00 -10.56 6.49
CA GLU A 39 3.25 -9.31 6.47
C GLU A 39 3.26 -8.64 5.08
N LEU A 40 4.43 -8.60 4.42
CA LEU A 40 4.54 -8.08 3.06
C LEU A 40 3.65 -8.89 2.11
N LEU A 41 3.73 -10.22 2.16
CA LEU A 41 2.93 -11.08 1.28
C LEU A 41 1.43 -10.91 1.53
N GLU A 42 1.00 -10.73 2.78
CA GLU A 42 -0.38 -10.41 3.13
C GLU A 42 -0.84 -9.07 2.52
N THR A 43 0.05 -8.09 2.32
CA THR A 43 -0.31 -6.86 1.60
C THR A 43 -0.57 -7.10 0.11
N HIS A 44 -0.01 -8.18 -0.44
CA HIS A 44 -0.12 -8.55 -1.85
C HIS A 44 -1.10 -9.69 -2.13
N ASP A 45 -1.74 -10.24 -1.09
CA ASP A 45 -2.76 -11.29 -1.22
C ASP A 45 -3.87 -10.89 -2.21
N GLU A 46 -4.30 -9.63 -2.24
CA GLU A 46 -5.33 -9.14 -3.16
C GLU A 46 -4.94 -9.33 -4.64
N VAL A 47 -3.67 -9.05 -4.96
CA VAL A 47 -3.15 -9.16 -6.33
C VAL A 47 -3.00 -10.62 -6.74
N ILE A 48 -2.58 -11.48 -5.80
CA ILE A 48 -2.49 -12.93 -6.01
C ILE A 48 -3.89 -13.56 -6.13
N GLU A 49 -4.86 -13.10 -5.35
CA GLU A 49 -6.26 -13.50 -5.46
C GLU A 49 -6.87 -13.07 -6.78
N ALA A 50 -6.54 -11.88 -7.30
CA ALA A 50 -6.99 -11.43 -8.61
C ALA A 50 -6.51 -12.36 -9.75
N CYS A 51 -5.30 -12.93 -9.64
CA CYS A 51 -4.84 -13.98 -10.56
C CYS A 51 -5.78 -15.20 -10.55
N TYR A 52 -6.18 -15.64 -9.36
CA TYR A 52 -7.06 -16.78 -9.19
C TYR A 52 -8.49 -16.51 -9.65
N ASP A 53 -9.06 -15.36 -9.28
CA ASP A 53 -10.40 -14.94 -9.70
C ASP A 53 -10.50 -14.83 -11.22
N ARG A 54 -9.48 -14.24 -11.88
CA ARG A 54 -9.41 -14.21 -13.35
C ARG A 54 -9.36 -15.62 -13.93
N TYR A 55 -8.54 -16.50 -13.36
CA TYR A 55 -8.45 -17.89 -13.81
C TYR A 55 -9.78 -18.64 -13.67
N LEU A 56 -10.48 -18.47 -12.55
CA LEU A 56 -11.80 -19.07 -12.31
C LEU A 56 -12.84 -18.55 -13.32
N ALA A 57 -12.79 -17.27 -13.66
CA ALA A 57 -13.72 -16.63 -14.59
C ALA A 57 -13.48 -17.02 -16.05
N GLU A 58 -12.20 -17.12 -16.46
CA GLU A 58 -11.81 -17.33 -17.86
C GLU A 58 -11.57 -18.80 -18.24
N HIS A 59 -11.26 -19.66 -17.27
CA HIS A 59 -10.80 -21.03 -17.53
C HIS A 59 -11.59 -22.11 -16.80
N ASP A 60 -11.46 -22.24 -15.47
CA ASP A 60 -12.11 -23.32 -14.71
C ASP A 60 -12.64 -22.81 -13.35
N PRO A 61 -13.97 -22.68 -13.19
CA PRO A 61 -14.60 -22.24 -11.93
C PRO A 61 -14.39 -23.15 -10.72
N LYS A 62 -13.80 -24.34 -10.92
CA LYS A 62 -13.49 -25.31 -9.86
C LYS A 62 -12.00 -25.55 -9.70
N ALA A 63 -11.16 -24.70 -10.29
CA ALA A 63 -9.72 -24.82 -10.18
C ALA A 63 -9.29 -24.88 -8.71
N ALA A 64 -8.24 -25.65 -8.44
CA ALA A 64 -7.66 -25.84 -7.13
C ALA A 64 -6.19 -26.22 -7.31
N GLY A 65 -5.41 -26.08 -6.26
CA GLY A 65 -4.03 -26.51 -6.25
C GLY A 65 -3.17 -25.55 -5.46
N GLN A 66 -1.86 -25.71 -5.56
CA GLN A 66 -0.92 -24.80 -4.93
C GLN A 66 0.12 -24.29 -5.93
N VAL A 67 0.58 -23.07 -5.70
CA VAL A 67 1.70 -22.47 -6.40
C VAL A 67 2.81 -22.30 -5.38
N VAL A 68 3.98 -22.83 -5.68
CA VAL A 68 5.15 -22.77 -4.82
C VAL A 68 6.25 -22.01 -5.55
N VAL A 69 6.61 -20.82 -5.05
CA VAL A 69 7.61 -19.96 -5.68
C VAL A 69 8.81 -19.80 -4.77
N ALA A 70 10.00 -20.02 -5.32
CA ALA A 70 11.27 -19.74 -4.67
C ALA A 70 11.92 -18.51 -5.29
N PHE A 71 12.57 -17.68 -4.48
CA PHE A 71 13.30 -16.49 -4.93
C PHE A 71 14.40 -16.07 -3.96
N ASP A 72 15.31 -15.26 -4.47
CA ASP A 72 16.37 -14.61 -3.71
C ASP A 72 16.06 -13.14 -3.46
N VAL A 73 16.29 -12.67 -2.25
CA VAL A 73 16.15 -11.27 -1.87
C VAL A 73 17.52 -10.61 -1.90
N THR A 74 17.63 -9.55 -2.71
CA THR A 74 18.87 -8.81 -2.85
C THR A 74 19.12 -7.93 -1.63
N LYS A 75 20.32 -8.07 -1.04
CA LYS A 75 20.74 -7.23 0.08
C LYS A 75 20.63 -5.75 -0.26
N ARG A 76 20.19 -4.92 0.69
CA ARG A 76 20.12 -3.45 0.65
C ARG A 76 19.17 -2.85 -0.39
N THR A 77 18.66 -3.61 -1.36
CA THR A 77 17.65 -3.17 -2.32
C THR A 77 16.29 -3.82 -2.08
N GLY A 78 16.26 -5.03 -1.50
CA GLY A 78 15.02 -5.78 -1.27
C GLY A 78 14.42 -6.37 -2.55
N GLU A 79 15.08 -6.17 -3.71
CA GLU A 79 14.63 -6.70 -4.99
C GLU A 79 14.60 -8.23 -4.97
N LEU A 80 13.49 -8.79 -5.45
CA LEU A 80 13.33 -10.22 -5.64
C LEU A 80 13.98 -10.62 -6.97
N THR A 81 14.87 -11.61 -6.90
CA THR A 81 15.65 -12.12 -8.02
C THR A 81 15.57 -13.64 -8.05
N ASN A 82 15.99 -14.27 -9.16
CA ASN A 82 15.97 -15.73 -9.29
C ASN A 82 14.60 -16.35 -8.95
N ILE A 83 13.53 -15.67 -9.36
CA ILE A 83 12.16 -16.12 -9.09
C ILE A 83 11.87 -17.33 -9.97
N THR A 84 11.58 -18.44 -9.33
CA THR A 84 11.36 -19.73 -9.99
C THR A 84 10.16 -20.43 -9.37
N LEU A 85 9.31 -21.00 -10.25
CA LEU A 85 8.26 -21.92 -9.84
C LEU A 85 8.87 -23.28 -9.48
N ASP A 86 8.51 -23.81 -8.32
CA ASP A 86 8.82 -25.21 -7.96
C ASP A 86 7.75 -26.10 -8.62
N ASP A 87 8.04 -26.57 -9.83
CA ASP A 87 7.15 -27.43 -10.62
C ASP A 87 6.89 -28.79 -9.94
N GLN A 88 7.73 -29.23 -9.00
CA GLN A 88 7.56 -30.50 -8.31
C GLN A 88 6.53 -30.40 -7.18
N GLN A 89 6.44 -29.22 -6.56
CA GLN A 89 5.51 -28.95 -5.46
C GLN A 89 4.26 -28.18 -5.91
N SER A 90 4.30 -27.53 -7.06
CA SER A 90 3.16 -26.80 -7.61
C SER A 90 2.18 -27.74 -8.29
N THR A 91 0.90 -27.60 -7.96
CA THR A 91 -0.21 -28.40 -8.52
C THR A 91 -1.27 -27.53 -9.19
N ALA A 92 -1.17 -26.21 -9.05
CA ALA A 92 -2.05 -25.28 -9.72
C ALA A 92 -1.82 -25.29 -11.25
N PRO A 93 -2.84 -24.93 -12.05
CA PRO A 93 -2.69 -24.82 -13.49
C PRO A 93 -1.62 -23.80 -13.93
N GLU A 94 -0.93 -24.10 -15.03
CA GLU A 94 0.17 -23.26 -15.55
C GLU A 94 -0.21 -21.77 -15.73
N PRO A 95 -1.38 -21.39 -16.29
CA PRO A 95 -1.72 -19.97 -16.43
C PRO A 95 -1.90 -19.25 -15.09
N LEU A 96 -2.37 -19.96 -14.06
CA LEU A 96 -2.49 -19.42 -12.71
C LEU A 96 -1.10 -19.26 -12.08
N ALA A 97 -0.25 -20.28 -12.17
CA ALA A 97 1.11 -20.25 -11.64
C ALA A 97 1.97 -19.15 -12.30
N ALA A 98 1.83 -18.95 -13.61
CA ALA A 98 2.49 -17.88 -14.35
C ALA A 98 2.06 -16.50 -13.84
N CYS A 99 0.74 -16.28 -13.70
CA CYS A 99 0.22 -15.01 -13.16
C CYS A 99 0.79 -14.70 -11.77
N VAL A 100 0.76 -15.68 -10.85
CA VAL A 100 1.28 -15.51 -9.49
C VAL A 100 2.77 -15.15 -9.52
N THR A 101 3.56 -15.86 -10.33
CA THR A 101 5.01 -15.61 -10.45
C THR A 101 5.32 -14.21 -11.00
N ASP A 102 4.56 -13.76 -12.00
CA ASP A 102 4.71 -12.41 -12.59
C ASP A 102 4.37 -11.29 -11.61
N GLN A 103 3.38 -11.52 -10.73
CA GLN A 103 3.03 -10.54 -9.70
C GLN A 103 4.13 -10.44 -8.64
N ILE A 104 4.67 -11.57 -8.18
CA ILE A 104 5.77 -11.60 -7.20
C ILE A 104 6.99 -10.84 -7.73
N ALA A 105 7.29 -10.93 -9.03
CA ALA A 105 8.41 -10.21 -9.64
C ALA A 105 8.35 -8.68 -9.51
N GLN A 106 7.18 -8.13 -9.19
CA GLN A 106 6.95 -6.70 -9.05
C GLN A 106 6.96 -6.23 -7.59
N MET A 107 7.32 -7.10 -6.63
CA MET A 107 7.16 -6.88 -5.19
C MET A 107 8.52 -6.81 -4.47
N PRO A 108 9.26 -5.68 -4.51
CA PRO A 108 10.46 -5.54 -3.70
C PRO A 108 10.11 -5.49 -2.20
N LEU A 109 11.02 -6.00 -1.35
CA LEU A 109 10.97 -5.81 0.09
C LEU A 109 11.36 -4.38 0.47
N ASP A 110 10.44 -3.68 1.14
CA ASP A 110 10.67 -2.36 1.72
C ASP A 110 10.27 -2.36 3.21
N PRO A 111 11.19 -2.12 4.16
CA PRO A 111 12.59 -1.76 3.96
C PRO A 111 13.48 -2.95 3.54
N PRO A 112 14.58 -2.68 2.81
CA PRO A 112 15.49 -3.73 2.38
C PRO A 112 16.33 -4.30 3.52
N ASP A 113 16.66 -5.59 3.47
CA ASP A 113 17.48 -6.26 4.48
C ASP A 113 19.00 -6.03 4.25
N ALA A 114 19.78 -6.01 5.33
CA ALA A 114 21.24 -5.98 5.28
C ALA A 114 21.86 -7.28 4.72
N LYS A 115 21.16 -8.42 4.81
CA LYS A 115 21.60 -9.73 4.33
C LYS A 115 20.78 -10.19 3.14
N PRO A 116 21.38 -10.95 2.21
CA PRO A 116 20.59 -11.67 1.23
C PRO A 116 19.83 -12.80 1.93
N ALA A 117 18.67 -13.16 1.38
CA ALA A 117 17.89 -14.30 1.84
C ALA A 117 17.42 -15.12 0.66
N HIS A 118 17.21 -16.41 0.90
CA HIS A 118 16.50 -17.29 0.00
C HIS A 118 15.16 -17.64 0.65
N ALA A 119 14.07 -17.44 -0.08
CA ALA A 119 12.72 -17.67 0.43
C ALA A 119 11.94 -18.57 -0.52
N GLN A 120 11.03 -19.34 0.06
CA GLN A 120 10.07 -20.16 -0.64
C GLN A 120 8.69 -19.94 -0.02
N ILE A 121 7.70 -19.64 -0.84
CA ILE A 121 6.33 -19.38 -0.39
C ILE A 121 5.37 -20.28 -1.15
N THR A 122 4.34 -20.72 -0.44
CA THR A 122 3.28 -21.57 -0.99
C THR A 122 1.95 -20.85 -0.87
N TRP A 123 1.27 -20.69 -1.99
CA TRP A 123 -0.13 -20.27 -2.05
C TRP A 123 -1.01 -21.48 -2.33
N VAL A 124 -2.05 -21.66 -1.53
CA VAL A 124 -3.02 -22.75 -1.71
C VAL A 124 -4.34 -22.17 -2.17
N PHE A 125 -4.78 -22.57 -3.36
CA PHE A 125 -6.02 -22.19 -3.98
C PHE A 125 -7.03 -23.32 -3.85
N ALA A 126 -8.22 -23.01 -3.34
CA ALA A 126 -9.33 -23.95 -3.30
C ALA A 126 -10.63 -23.31 -3.81
N PRO A 127 -11.57 -24.08 -4.36
CA PRO A 127 -12.86 -23.55 -4.75
C PRO A 127 -13.58 -22.96 -3.54
N GLY A 128 -13.98 -21.69 -3.65
CA GLY A 128 -14.60 -20.97 -2.53
C GLY A 128 -13.61 -20.47 -1.47
N SER A 129 -12.30 -20.68 -1.62
CA SER A 129 -11.26 -20.04 -0.79
C SER A 129 -10.99 -18.59 -1.21
N ARG A 130 -12.00 -17.89 -1.74
CA ARG A 130 -11.95 -16.44 -1.85
C ARG A 130 -11.76 -15.91 -0.43
N LYS A 131 -10.51 -15.71 -0.02
CA LYS A 131 -10.22 -14.57 0.85
C LYS A 131 -10.85 -13.41 0.08
N ARG A 132 -11.79 -12.77 0.75
CA ARG A 132 -12.46 -11.63 0.14
C ARG A 132 -11.36 -10.58 0.03
N PRO A 133 -11.15 -9.93 -1.14
CA PRO A 133 -10.38 -8.70 -1.16
C PRO A 133 -10.85 -7.83 0.01
N PRO A 134 -9.94 -7.19 0.76
CA PRO A 134 -10.34 -6.28 1.82
C PRO A 134 -11.41 -5.38 1.24
N ALA A 135 -12.57 -5.32 1.89
CA ALA A 135 -13.68 -4.60 1.30
C ALA A 135 -13.24 -3.14 1.13
N ASP A 136 -13.28 -2.63 -0.10
CA ASP A 136 -12.96 -1.24 -0.40
C ASP A 136 -13.84 -0.35 0.50
N PRO A 137 -13.23 0.35 1.48
CA PRO A 137 -13.98 1.09 2.49
C PRO A 137 -14.78 2.26 1.89
N PHE A 138 -14.43 2.68 0.68
CA PHE A 138 -15.02 3.84 0.03
C PHE A 138 -15.85 3.48 -1.21
N LYS A 139 -16.04 2.18 -1.47
CA LYS A 139 -16.84 1.72 -2.62
C LYS A 139 -18.25 2.29 -2.63
N ALA A 140 -18.87 2.40 -1.45
CA ALA A 140 -20.24 2.91 -1.31
C ALA A 140 -20.37 4.41 -1.65
N VAL A 141 -19.27 5.17 -1.55
CA VAL A 141 -19.25 6.63 -1.78
C VAL A 141 -18.59 7.02 -3.11
N GLU A 142 -18.14 6.05 -3.90
CA GLU A 142 -17.46 6.24 -5.19
C GLU A 142 -18.25 7.15 -6.15
N SER A 143 -19.57 6.95 -6.26
CA SER A 143 -20.41 7.79 -7.13
C SER A 143 -20.44 9.26 -6.70
N SER A 144 -20.38 9.52 -5.39
CA SER A 144 -20.33 10.89 -4.85
C SER A 144 -18.97 11.52 -5.09
N LEU A 145 -17.89 10.74 -4.96
CA LEU A 145 -16.52 11.16 -5.31
C LEU A 145 -16.38 11.52 -6.79
N LEU A 146 -16.93 10.69 -7.68
CA LEU A 146 -16.92 10.94 -9.11
C LEU A 146 -17.71 12.20 -9.46
N THR A 147 -18.94 12.33 -8.92
CA THR A 147 -19.79 13.51 -9.15
C THR A 147 -19.10 14.80 -8.70
N CYS A 148 -18.43 14.74 -7.55
CA CYS A 148 -17.64 15.84 -7.00
C CYS A 148 -16.56 16.30 -7.98
N TYR A 149 -15.75 15.36 -8.46
CA TYR A 149 -14.64 15.64 -9.36
C TYR A 149 -15.12 16.09 -10.75
N GLU A 150 -16.13 15.43 -11.32
CA GLU A 150 -16.73 15.82 -12.61
C GLU A 150 -17.28 17.26 -12.56
N THR A 151 -17.91 17.63 -11.46
CA THR A 151 -18.41 18.99 -11.25
C THR A 151 -17.27 19.99 -11.20
N HIS A 152 -16.17 19.67 -10.48
CA HIS A 152 -14.99 20.52 -10.45
C HIS A 152 -14.36 20.69 -11.84
N LEU A 153 -14.20 19.60 -12.59
CA LEU A 153 -13.68 19.64 -13.95
C LEU A 153 -14.56 20.50 -14.86
N ARG A 154 -15.88 20.37 -14.76
CA ARG A 154 -16.82 21.11 -15.61
C ARG A 154 -16.82 22.61 -15.31
N ASP A 155 -16.84 22.97 -14.03
CA ASP A 155 -17.23 24.30 -13.57
C ASP A 155 -16.05 25.16 -13.09
N VAL A 156 -14.90 24.54 -12.75
CA VAL A 156 -13.76 25.23 -12.14
C VAL A 156 -12.49 25.08 -12.97
N ASP A 157 -11.99 23.86 -13.14
CA ASP A 157 -10.72 23.59 -13.82
C ASP A 157 -10.76 22.25 -14.55
N ARG A 158 -10.86 22.31 -15.88
CA ARG A 158 -10.97 21.14 -16.77
C ARG A 158 -9.71 20.29 -16.83
N ASP A 159 -8.57 20.86 -16.47
CA ASP A 159 -7.26 20.22 -16.55
C ASP A 159 -6.73 19.84 -15.16
N ALA A 160 -7.56 19.99 -14.12
CA ALA A 160 -7.20 19.62 -12.75
C ALA A 160 -6.74 18.17 -12.69
N THR A 161 -5.59 17.96 -12.04
CA THR A 161 -5.02 16.64 -11.73
C THR A 161 -4.50 16.69 -10.30
N GLY A 162 -4.30 15.53 -9.68
CA GLY A 162 -3.61 15.46 -8.40
C GLY A 162 -3.99 14.22 -7.60
N GLU A 163 -3.48 14.16 -6.38
CA GLU A 163 -3.73 13.07 -5.44
C GLU A 163 -4.32 13.64 -4.15
N LEU A 164 -5.33 12.98 -3.60
CA LEU A 164 -5.81 13.19 -2.24
C LEU A 164 -5.36 11.99 -1.42
N VAL A 165 -4.57 12.26 -0.38
CA VAL A 165 -4.11 11.24 0.56
C VAL A 165 -4.81 11.49 1.89
N VAL A 166 -5.49 10.47 2.41
CA VAL A 166 -6.19 10.55 3.70
C VAL A 166 -5.76 9.44 4.64
N GLU A 167 -5.56 9.79 5.90
CA GLU A 167 -5.56 8.84 7.01
C GLU A 167 -6.99 8.60 7.47
N TYR A 168 -7.40 7.35 7.66
CA TYR A 168 -8.75 7.02 8.09
C TYR A 168 -8.79 5.89 9.13
N ALA A 169 -9.88 5.86 9.89
CA ALA A 169 -10.20 4.78 10.80
C ALA A 169 -11.72 4.58 10.89
N PHE A 170 -12.15 3.32 10.89
CA PHE A 170 -13.54 2.92 11.10
C PHE A 170 -13.74 2.42 12.52
N ASN A 171 -14.93 2.69 13.05
CA ASN A 171 -15.37 2.15 14.31
C ASN A 171 -15.68 0.64 14.14
N PRO A 172 -15.02 -0.26 14.89
CA PRO A 172 -15.12 -1.71 14.67
C PRO A 172 -16.50 -2.29 15.01
N ASP A 173 -17.26 -1.64 15.90
CA ASP A 173 -18.56 -2.12 16.34
C ASP A 173 -19.67 -1.73 15.37
N THR A 174 -19.58 -0.52 14.83
CA THR A 174 -20.64 0.10 14.02
C THR A 174 -20.34 0.11 12.54
N GLY A 175 -19.07 0.07 12.15
CA GLY A 175 -18.64 0.19 10.75
C GLY A 175 -18.67 1.60 10.20
N ALA A 176 -19.01 2.60 11.01
CA ALA A 176 -18.97 4.00 10.62
C ALA A 176 -17.53 4.53 10.61
N LEU A 177 -17.23 5.45 9.69
CA LEU A 177 -15.98 6.18 9.70
C LEU A 177 -15.90 7.07 10.95
N GLU A 178 -14.87 6.88 11.78
CA GLU A 178 -14.67 7.61 13.04
C GLU A 178 -13.60 8.69 12.90
N GLN A 179 -12.62 8.47 12.04
CA GLN A 179 -11.54 9.41 11.76
C GLN A 179 -11.28 9.50 10.26
N LEU A 180 -11.06 10.72 9.79
CA LEU A 180 -10.67 11.04 8.42
C LEU A 180 -9.83 12.32 8.43
N ASP A 181 -8.52 12.18 8.23
CA ASP A 181 -7.56 13.28 8.23
C ASP A 181 -6.89 13.38 6.85
N VAL A 182 -6.76 14.58 6.32
CA VAL A 182 -6.01 14.81 5.07
C VAL A 182 -4.52 14.80 5.38
N VAL A 183 -3.75 14.00 4.65
CA VAL A 183 -2.29 13.99 4.70
C VAL A 183 -1.78 15.07 3.75
N GLU A 184 -1.60 16.27 4.29
CA GLU A 184 -1.15 17.46 3.54
C GLU A 184 0.14 17.22 2.74
N ALA A 185 1.07 16.44 3.29
CA ALA A 185 2.35 16.15 2.64
C ALA A 185 2.20 15.29 1.37
N GLY A 186 1.14 14.47 1.27
CA GLY A 186 0.86 13.62 0.11
C GLY A 186 -0.22 14.18 -0.81
N THR A 187 -0.96 15.20 -0.37
CA THR A 187 -2.10 15.73 -1.11
C THR A 187 -1.66 16.84 -2.08
N THR A 188 -1.93 16.61 -3.37
CA THR A 188 -1.69 17.55 -4.47
C THR A 188 -2.97 17.98 -5.18
N ALA A 189 -4.11 17.35 -4.85
CA ALA A 189 -5.41 17.68 -5.42
C ALA A 189 -5.84 19.13 -5.09
N PRO A 190 -6.58 19.81 -5.98
CA PRO A 190 -7.06 21.17 -5.72
C PRO A 190 -7.93 21.24 -4.47
N GLY A 191 -7.81 22.31 -3.69
CA GLY A 191 -8.56 22.51 -2.44
C GLY A 191 -10.08 22.28 -2.54
N PRO A 192 -10.78 22.75 -3.59
CA PRO A 192 -12.20 22.44 -3.76
C PRO A 192 -12.50 20.95 -3.98
N VAL A 193 -11.61 20.23 -4.67
CA VAL A 193 -11.71 18.76 -4.85
C VAL A 193 -11.48 18.07 -3.50
N VAL A 194 -10.46 18.47 -2.74
CA VAL A 194 -10.18 17.94 -1.40
C VAL A 194 -11.39 18.12 -0.47
N ALA A 195 -11.97 19.31 -0.41
CA ALA A 195 -13.10 19.61 0.47
C ALA A 195 -14.34 18.76 0.15
N CYS A 196 -14.69 18.66 -1.13
CA CYS A 196 -15.88 17.92 -1.54
C CYS A 196 -15.66 16.40 -1.52
N ALA A 197 -14.44 15.92 -1.81
CA ALA A 197 -14.10 14.50 -1.66
C ALA A 197 -14.10 14.06 -0.21
N THR A 198 -13.53 14.85 0.72
CA THR A 198 -13.56 14.55 2.15
C THR A 198 -14.98 14.56 2.72
N GLU A 199 -15.86 15.45 2.24
CA GLU A 199 -17.29 15.42 2.57
C GLU A 199 -17.93 14.10 2.12
N ALA A 200 -17.71 13.67 0.88
CA ALA A 200 -18.22 12.39 0.39
C ALA A 200 -17.67 11.20 1.20
N LEU A 201 -16.36 11.16 1.45
CA LEU A 201 -15.69 10.13 2.26
C LEU A 201 -16.23 10.08 3.69
N SER A 202 -16.59 11.21 4.29
CA SER A 202 -17.11 11.26 5.67
C SER A 202 -18.39 10.44 5.90
N SER A 203 -19.11 10.13 4.82
CA SER A 203 -20.31 9.29 4.84
C SER A 203 -20.02 7.79 4.64
N ALA A 204 -18.76 7.41 4.51
CA ALA A 204 -18.36 6.04 4.27
C ALA A 204 -18.73 5.13 5.45
N TRP A 205 -19.13 3.91 5.09
CA TRP A 205 -19.51 2.88 6.03
C TRP A 205 -19.10 1.52 5.46
N LEU A 206 -18.60 0.66 6.32
CA LEU A 206 -18.24 -0.71 5.99
C LEU A 206 -18.93 -1.67 6.95
N ASP A 207 -19.39 -2.84 6.47
CA ASP A 207 -19.96 -3.87 7.35
C ASP A 207 -18.93 -4.24 8.43
N PRO A 208 -19.28 -4.20 9.73
CA PRO A 208 -18.39 -4.63 10.81
C PRO A 208 -17.75 -6.00 10.60
N LYS A 209 -18.42 -6.90 9.87
CA LYS A 209 -17.88 -8.23 9.53
C LYS A 209 -16.82 -8.20 8.42
N LEU A 210 -16.73 -7.10 7.68
CA LEU A 210 -15.77 -6.84 6.61
C LEU A 210 -14.66 -5.88 7.06
N LEU A 211 -14.78 -5.27 8.24
CA LEU A 211 -13.67 -4.64 8.95
C LEU A 211 -12.72 -5.76 9.38
N ASP A 212 -11.86 -6.16 8.45
CA ASP A 212 -10.87 -7.22 8.66
C ASP A 212 -10.04 -6.94 9.93
N GLN A 213 -9.32 -7.94 10.45
CA GLN A 213 -8.34 -7.72 11.54
C GLN A 213 -7.32 -6.62 11.22
N ARG A 214 -7.19 -6.23 9.95
CA ARG A 214 -6.42 -5.08 9.46
C ARG A 214 -6.91 -3.73 10.01
N ASN A 215 -8.17 -3.54 10.39
CA ASN A 215 -8.63 -2.27 11.00
C ASN A 215 -8.37 -2.19 12.51
N THR A 216 -7.98 -3.29 13.15
CA THR A 216 -7.70 -3.32 14.60
C THR A 216 -6.37 -2.64 14.99
N ALA A 217 -5.50 -2.32 14.03
CA ALA A 217 -4.12 -1.90 14.27
C ALA A 217 -3.85 -0.38 14.12
N GLY A 218 -4.85 0.44 13.79
CA GLY A 218 -4.70 1.89 13.69
C GLY A 218 -4.89 2.46 12.29
N ARG A 219 -4.54 3.75 12.15
CA ARG A 219 -4.82 4.62 10.99
C ARG A 219 -4.31 4.01 9.69
N ARG A 220 -5.10 4.18 8.63
CA ARG A 220 -4.81 3.67 7.28
C ARG A 220 -4.70 4.81 6.30
N GLU A 221 -3.75 4.73 5.39
CA GLU A 221 -3.62 5.69 4.30
C GLU A 221 -4.44 5.21 3.10
N PHE A 222 -5.17 6.12 2.45
CA PHE A 222 -5.86 5.89 1.19
C PHE A 222 -5.56 7.04 0.23
N THR A 223 -5.22 6.69 -1.01
CA THR A 223 -4.83 7.66 -2.04
C THR A 223 -5.82 7.63 -3.20
N LEU A 224 -6.54 8.72 -3.38
CA LEU A 224 -7.36 8.98 -4.56
C LEU A 224 -6.54 9.73 -5.59
N ARG A 225 -6.45 9.17 -6.80
CA ARG A 225 -5.80 9.82 -7.93
C ARG A 225 -6.84 10.42 -8.87
N TYR A 226 -6.69 11.70 -9.16
CA TYR A 226 -7.54 12.47 -10.05
C TYR A 226 -6.78 12.72 -11.35
N THR A 227 -7.26 12.11 -12.43
CA THR A 227 -6.76 12.34 -13.78
C THR A 227 -7.92 12.72 -14.70
N PRO A 228 -7.75 13.66 -15.63
CA PRO A 228 -8.74 13.93 -16.65
C PRO A 228 -9.07 12.63 -17.39
N TRP A 229 -10.35 12.39 -17.63
CA TRP A 229 -10.78 11.22 -18.40
C TRP A 229 -10.16 11.31 -19.79
N GLN A 230 -9.35 10.31 -20.13
CA GLN A 230 -8.89 10.10 -21.50
C GLN A 230 -9.77 9.01 -22.13
N PRO A 231 -10.34 9.24 -23.33
CA PRO A 231 -11.01 8.15 -24.04
C PRO A 231 -10.03 7.00 -24.25
N PRO A 232 -10.50 5.73 -24.17
CA PRO A 232 -9.66 4.59 -24.49
C PRO A 232 -9.08 4.73 -25.90
N PRO A 233 -7.84 4.27 -26.15
CA PRO A 233 -7.24 4.32 -27.48
C PRO A 233 -8.13 3.56 -28.49
N PRO A 234 -8.20 4.03 -29.75
CA PRO A 234 -9.03 3.42 -30.79
C PRO A 234 -8.59 2.01 -31.18
#